data_AF-A0A2X0SDJ6-F1
#
_entry.id   AF-A0A2X0SDJ6-F1
#
_cell.length_a   1.000
_cell.length_b   1.000
_cell.length_c   1.000
_cell.angle_alpha   90.00
_cell.angle_beta   90.00
_cell.angle_gamma   90.00
#
_symmetry.space_group_name_H-M   'P 1'
#
loop_
_entity.id
_entity.type
_entity.pdbx_description
1 polymer ?
#
loop_
_entity_poly.entity_id
_entity_poly.type
_entity_poly.pdbx_seq_one_letter_code
_entity_poly.pdbx_strand_id
1 'polypeptide(L)'
;MGRICSALGWVASPIISKILTKGFDYLGYDTAKKILVLERVMQVVETSPYRPRLEKLFKELKSAFYEAEEILDAVEYHCLERQTQDGKLQSSMDKFWSSVAKFFSLKNEESGMSKKKLIESLKKIEDNINEAHQILDKLNLSSINDGNRRHVMDVNRPTTAVSPQKVFGRDNDRDKIIVMLHENEGGVQPSTSNSLCFSVIGIHGVGGSGKSTLAQLVYAHEEKDKKDNKEGHFDLVMWVHVSQSFSVGDIFKELYEAASEPKVACPQFHNLNTLEKELERKLDGKRFLLVLDDVWCNKDVGNEELPKLLSPLKKGKRGSKILVTTRSKFPLSDLGPGVRHTAMPINEVNDTAFFELFMHYALEEGQD
;
A
#
# COMPACT_ATOMS: atom_id res chain seq x y z
N MET A 1 -10.57 -17.11 -11.26
CA MET A 1 -10.52 -15.67 -10.94
C MET A 1 -9.06 -15.22 -10.77
N GLY A 2 -8.16 -15.54 -11.74
CA GLY A 2 -6.72 -15.68 -11.44
C GLY A 2 -5.73 -15.06 -12.44
N ARG A 3 -6.04 -13.90 -13.05
CA ARG A 3 -5.11 -13.25 -14.01
C ARG A 3 -4.75 -11.80 -13.70
N ILE A 4 -5.40 -11.20 -12.69
CA ILE A 4 -5.36 -9.74 -12.48
C ILE A 4 -4.31 -9.35 -11.42
N CYS A 5 -4.11 -10.17 -10.38
CA CYS A 5 -3.05 -9.93 -9.38
C CYS A 5 -1.63 -9.99 -9.96
N SER A 6 -1.42 -10.61 -11.12
CA SER A 6 -0.07 -10.78 -11.69
C SER A 6 0.51 -9.53 -12.36
N ALA A 7 -0.29 -8.50 -12.67
CA ALA A 7 0.22 -7.29 -13.32
C ALA A 7 0.80 -6.28 -12.30
N LEU A 8 0.18 -6.17 -11.12
CA LEU A 8 0.59 -5.24 -10.05
C LEU A 8 1.91 -5.63 -9.38
N GLY A 9 2.17 -6.93 -9.20
CA GLY A 9 3.40 -7.39 -8.56
C GLY A 9 4.66 -7.25 -9.42
N TRP A 10 4.49 -7.17 -10.75
CA TRP A 10 5.62 -7.31 -11.67
C TRP A 10 6.30 -5.97 -11.99
N VAL A 11 5.56 -4.86 -12.15
CA VAL A 11 6.17 -3.51 -12.31
C VAL A 11 6.89 -3.05 -11.03
N ALA A 12 6.45 -3.54 -9.86
CA ALA A 12 7.07 -3.29 -8.57
C ALA A 12 8.30 -4.19 -8.29
N SER A 13 8.68 -5.09 -9.21
CA SER A 13 9.89 -5.89 -9.06
C SER A 13 11.11 -4.97 -8.92
N PRO A 14 11.97 -5.16 -7.91
CA PRO A 14 13.22 -4.42 -7.77
C PRO A 14 14.10 -4.49 -9.02
N ILE A 15 14.01 -5.60 -9.76
CA ILE A 15 14.74 -5.82 -11.01
C ILE A 15 14.17 -4.94 -12.12
N ILE A 16 12.84 -4.90 -12.29
CA ILE A 16 12.16 -4.10 -13.31
C ILE A 16 12.30 -2.60 -13.05
N SER A 17 12.14 -2.18 -11.79
CA SER A 17 12.37 -0.79 -11.39
C SER A 17 13.79 -0.34 -11.71
N LYS A 18 14.79 -1.21 -11.51
CA LYS A 18 16.18 -0.89 -11.84
C LYS A 18 16.51 -1.04 -13.34
N ILE A 19 15.87 -1.94 -14.08
CA ILE A 19 15.94 -2.00 -15.55
C ILE A 19 15.43 -0.70 -16.15
N LEU A 20 14.28 -0.21 -15.67
CA LEU A 20 13.75 1.09 -16.06
C LEU A 20 14.74 2.18 -15.68
N THR A 21 15.14 2.28 -14.41
CA THR A 21 16.01 3.37 -13.96
C THR A 21 17.36 3.40 -14.67
N LYS A 22 18.09 2.28 -14.73
CA LYS A 22 19.45 2.27 -15.30
C LYS A 22 19.47 2.08 -16.82
N GLY A 23 18.57 1.26 -17.36
CA GLY A 23 18.48 1.01 -18.79
C GLY A 23 17.94 2.21 -19.57
N PHE A 24 16.96 2.93 -19.00
CA PHE A 24 16.39 4.11 -19.66
C PHE A 24 17.31 5.32 -19.52
N ASP A 25 17.96 5.51 -18.37
CA ASP A 25 18.99 6.55 -18.22
C ASP A 25 20.12 6.38 -19.26
N TYR A 26 20.54 5.14 -19.56
CA TYR A 26 21.55 4.85 -20.59
C TYR A 26 21.10 5.24 -22.01
N LEU A 27 19.82 5.06 -22.32
CA LEU A 27 19.25 5.43 -23.62
C LEU A 27 18.75 6.88 -23.68
N GLY A 28 18.84 7.62 -22.57
CA GLY A 28 18.39 9.01 -22.47
C GLY A 28 16.87 9.17 -22.40
N TYR A 29 16.14 8.13 -21.96
CA TYR A 29 14.69 8.21 -21.77
C TYR A 29 14.33 8.75 -20.40
N ASP A 30 13.22 9.48 -20.31
CA ASP A 30 12.69 10.03 -19.05
C ASP A 30 12.05 8.93 -18.20
N THR A 31 12.85 8.30 -17.35
CA THR A 31 12.44 7.20 -16.45
C THR A 31 11.23 7.58 -15.59
N ALA A 32 11.23 8.77 -14.98
CA ALA A 32 10.18 9.19 -14.05
C ALA A 32 8.83 9.32 -14.76
N LYS A 33 8.82 9.93 -15.95
CA LYS A 33 7.61 10.04 -16.77
C LYS A 33 7.10 8.66 -17.22
N LYS A 34 7.99 7.74 -17.60
CA LYS A 34 7.61 6.41 -18.10
C LYS A 34 7.02 5.53 -17.00
N ILE A 35 7.57 5.59 -15.78
CA ILE A 35 7.00 4.92 -14.60
C ILE A 35 5.60 5.45 -14.30
N LEU A 36 5.44 6.78 -14.27
CA LEU A 36 4.14 7.42 -14.02
C LEU A 36 3.07 7.00 -15.05
N VAL A 37 3.46 6.86 -16.32
CA VAL A 37 2.57 6.37 -17.38
C VAL A 37 2.12 4.95 -17.10
N LEU A 38 3.04 4.04 -16.79
CA LEU A 38 2.70 2.65 -16.46
C LEU A 38 1.75 2.58 -15.26
N GLU A 39 2.03 3.32 -14.20
CA GLU A 39 1.16 3.41 -13.03
C GLU A 39 -0.25 3.90 -13.39
N ARG A 40 -0.35 4.95 -14.21
CA ARG A 40 -1.65 5.50 -14.64
C ARG A 40 -2.40 4.56 -15.58
N VAL A 41 -1.73 3.87 -16.50
CA VAL A 41 -2.37 2.87 -17.39
C VAL A 41 -2.93 1.72 -16.57
N MET A 42 -2.19 1.26 -15.55
CA MET A 42 -2.62 0.18 -14.67
C MET A 42 -3.86 0.55 -13.84
N GLN A 43 -4.04 1.82 -13.50
CA GLN A 43 -5.24 2.29 -12.79
C GLN A 43 -6.50 2.27 -13.66
N VAL A 44 -6.36 2.43 -14.98
CA VAL A 44 -7.51 2.54 -15.90
C VAL A 44 -7.75 1.29 -16.75
N VAL A 45 -6.84 0.31 -16.76
CA VAL A 45 -6.92 -0.85 -17.66
C VAL A 45 -8.21 -1.65 -17.49
N GLU A 46 -8.68 -1.81 -16.26
CA GLU A 46 -9.85 -2.63 -15.95
C GLU A 46 -11.16 -1.98 -16.40
N THR A 47 -11.20 -0.65 -16.37
CA THR A 47 -12.37 0.18 -16.66
C THR A 47 -12.33 0.79 -18.06
N SER A 48 -11.24 0.59 -18.80
CA SER A 48 -11.03 1.20 -20.11
C SER A 48 -11.79 0.46 -21.22
N PRO A 49 -12.47 1.19 -22.13
CA PRO A 49 -13.01 0.61 -23.37
C PRO A 49 -11.91 0.03 -24.28
N TYR A 50 -10.64 0.38 -24.04
CA TYR A 50 -9.48 -0.13 -24.78
C TYR A 50 -8.82 -1.35 -24.12
N ARG A 51 -9.50 -2.00 -23.15
CA ARG A 51 -8.97 -3.13 -22.39
C ARG A 51 -8.28 -4.22 -23.23
N PRO A 52 -8.83 -4.73 -24.34
CA PRO A 52 -8.15 -5.78 -25.12
C PRO A 52 -6.80 -5.32 -25.70
N ARG A 53 -6.69 -4.04 -26.07
CA ARG A 53 -5.46 -3.45 -26.59
C ARG A 53 -4.44 -3.23 -25.48
N LEU A 54 -4.89 -2.76 -24.31
CA LEU A 54 -4.04 -2.60 -23.13
C LEU A 54 -3.55 -3.96 -22.60
N GLU A 55 -4.39 -4.99 -22.54
CA GLU A 55 -3.98 -6.35 -22.16
C GLU A 55 -2.93 -6.92 -23.11
N LYS A 56 -3.07 -6.68 -24.42
CA LYS A 56 -2.04 -7.04 -25.41
C LYS A 56 -0.73 -6.30 -25.14
N LEU A 57 -0.77 -4.99 -24.93
CA LEU A 57 0.40 -4.18 -24.61
C LEU A 57 1.08 -4.64 -23.32
N PHE A 58 0.33 -4.98 -22.28
CA PHE A 58 0.89 -5.52 -21.05
C PHE A 58 1.57 -6.87 -21.25
N LYS A 59 1.01 -7.73 -22.12
CA LYS A 59 1.65 -9.01 -22.45
C LYS A 59 2.97 -8.81 -23.21
N GLU A 60 3.00 -7.86 -24.14
CA GLU A 60 4.21 -7.53 -24.92
C GLU A 60 5.26 -6.86 -24.05
N LEU A 61 4.85 -5.95 -23.17
CA LEU A 61 5.68 -5.37 -22.12
C LEU A 61 6.25 -6.50 -21.24
N LYS A 62 5.41 -7.46 -20.83
CA LYS A 62 5.79 -8.66 -20.08
C LYS A 62 6.93 -9.44 -20.70
N SER A 63 6.76 -9.77 -21.98
CA SER A 63 7.79 -10.45 -22.74
C SER A 63 9.09 -9.65 -22.81
N ALA A 64 9.03 -8.35 -23.10
CA ALA A 64 10.21 -7.54 -23.35
C ALA A 64 11.09 -7.35 -22.10
N PHE A 65 10.48 -7.22 -20.92
CA PHE A 65 11.22 -7.16 -19.66
C PHE A 65 11.81 -8.50 -19.26
N TYR A 66 11.13 -9.64 -19.50
CA TYR A 66 11.75 -10.95 -19.26
C TYR A 66 12.93 -11.21 -20.19
N GLU A 67 12.84 -10.79 -21.46
CA GLU A 67 13.99 -10.82 -22.38
C GLU A 67 15.17 -9.98 -21.83
N ALA A 68 14.88 -8.80 -21.26
CA ALA A 68 15.91 -7.95 -20.68
C ALA A 68 16.51 -8.56 -19.40
N GLU A 69 15.68 -9.15 -18.54
CA GLU A 69 16.07 -9.83 -17.31
C GLU A 69 16.96 -11.04 -17.61
N GLU A 70 16.58 -11.92 -18.55
CA GLU A 70 17.38 -13.09 -18.96
C GLU A 70 18.78 -12.69 -19.43
N ILE A 71 18.90 -11.60 -20.19
CA ILE A 71 20.20 -11.09 -20.66
C ILE A 71 21.02 -10.55 -19.48
N LEU A 72 20.39 -9.86 -18.55
CA LEU A 72 21.05 -9.30 -17.37
C LEU A 72 21.50 -10.41 -16.40
N ASP A 73 20.71 -11.46 -16.24
CA ASP A 73 21.06 -12.65 -15.45
C ASP A 73 22.27 -13.36 -16.03
N ALA A 74 22.36 -13.49 -17.36
CA ALA A 74 23.55 -14.04 -18.03
C ALA A 74 24.80 -13.16 -17.79
N VAL A 75 24.63 -11.84 -17.78
CA VAL A 75 25.73 -10.90 -17.45
C VAL A 75 26.11 -11.04 -15.97
N GLU A 76 25.15 -11.18 -15.08
CA GLU A 76 25.37 -11.42 -13.64
C GLU A 76 26.17 -12.70 -13.42
N TYR A 77 25.72 -13.79 -14.04
CA TYR A 77 26.34 -15.10 -13.96
C TYR A 77 27.82 -15.06 -14.36
N HIS A 78 28.15 -14.48 -15.51
CA HIS A 78 29.55 -14.35 -15.94
C HIS A 78 30.38 -13.42 -15.05
N CYS A 79 29.75 -12.40 -14.44
CA CYS A 79 30.44 -11.55 -13.47
C CYS A 79 30.74 -12.30 -12.18
N LEU A 80 29.83 -13.15 -11.70
CA LEU A 80 30.01 -13.98 -10.52
C LEU A 80 31.03 -15.12 -10.77
N GLU A 81 30.99 -15.75 -11.94
CA GLU A 81 31.95 -16.78 -12.36
C GLU A 81 33.40 -16.26 -12.31
N ARG A 82 33.66 -15.07 -12.85
CA ARG A 82 34.99 -14.43 -12.77
C ARG A 82 35.41 -14.13 -11.32
N GLN A 83 34.47 -13.79 -10.45
CA GLN A 83 34.77 -13.51 -9.04
C GLN A 83 35.13 -14.76 -8.24
N THR A 84 34.54 -15.91 -8.57
CA THR A 84 34.92 -17.19 -7.92
C THR A 84 36.35 -17.61 -8.27
N GLN A 85 36.89 -17.14 -9.40
CA GLN A 85 38.29 -17.33 -9.77
C GLN A 85 39.24 -16.35 -9.05
N ASP A 86 38.76 -15.16 -8.67
CA ASP A 86 39.54 -14.10 -8.02
C ASP A 86 39.46 -14.08 -6.47
N GLY A 87 38.75 -15.04 -5.85
CA GLY A 87 38.78 -15.28 -4.40
C GLY A 87 38.08 -14.21 -3.52
N LYS A 88 37.24 -13.34 -4.09
CA LYS A 88 36.46 -12.34 -3.33
C LYS A 88 34.97 -12.64 -3.36
N LEU A 89 34.45 -13.26 -2.31
CA LEU A 89 33.01 -13.34 -2.07
C LEU A 89 32.57 -12.23 -1.12
N GLN A 90 31.87 -11.22 -1.65
CA GLN A 90 31.07 -10.32 -0.82
C GLN A 90 29.84 -9.85 -1.62
N SER A 91 28.66 -10.16 -1.10
CA SER A 91 27.35 -9.73 -1.61
C SER A 91 27.24 -8.20 -1.63
N SER A 92 26.75 -7.63 -2.74
CA SER A 92 25.81 -6.51 -2.70
C SER A 92 25.34 -6.23 -4.13
N MET A 93 24.02 -6.11 -4.27
CA MET A 93 23.31 -5.71 -5.49
C MET A 93 23.92 -4.45 -6.15
N ASP A 94 24.61 -3.59 -5.40
CA ASP A 94 25.32 -2.42 -5.92
C ASP A 94 26.51 -2.76 -6.84
N LYS A 95 27.23 -3.85 -6.57
CA LYS A 95 28.34 -4.31 -7.43
C LYS A 95 27.82 -4.94 -8.73
N PHE A 96 26.68 -5.62 -8.69
CA PHE A 96 25.99 -6.10 -9.90
C PHE A 96 25.69 -4.92 -10.84
N TRP A 97 25.06 -3.85 -10.33
CA TRP A 97 24.77 -2.66 -11.14
C TRP A 97 26.02 -1.90 -11.59
N SER A 98 27.11 -1.93 -10.81
CA SER A 98 28.40 -1.40 -11.28
C SER A 98 28.97 -2.19 -12.47
N SER A 99 28.72 -3.50 -12.50
CA SER A 99 29.17 -4.41 -13.57
C SER A 99 28.27 -4.31 -14.80
N VAL A 100 26.96 -4.15 -14.59
CA VAL A 100 25.99 -3.81 -15.64
C VAL A 100 26.30 -2.43 -16.24
N ALA A 101 26.65 -1.42 -15.43
CA ALA A 101 27.08 -0.11 -15.92
C ALA A 101 28.37 -0.19 -16.76
N LYS A 102 29.32 -1.03 -16.36
CA LYS A 102 30.49 -1.37 -17.17
C LYS A 102 30.09 -2.09 -18.47
N PHE A 103 29.15 -3.04 -18.42
CA PHE A 103 28.62 -3.72 -19.60
C PHE A 103 28.01 -2.75 -20.61
N PHE A 104 27.27 -1.75 -20.13
CA PHE A 104 26.76 -0.66 -20.97
C PHE A 104 27.88 0.25 -21.52
N SER A 105 28.96 0.44 -20.76
CA SER A 105 30.12 1.27 -21.12
C SER A 105 31.12 0.59 -22.07
N LEU A 106 31.13 -0.75 -22.16
CA LEU A 106 32.01 -1.50 -23.07
C LEU A 106 31.64 -1.21 -24.53
N LYS A 107 32.66 -1.02 -25.38
CA LYS A 107 32.48 -0.78 -26.83
C LYS A 107 31.81 -1.99 -27.49
N ASN A 108 30.99 -1.73 -28.51
CA ASN A 108 30.09 -2.71 -29.15
C ASN A 108 30.76 -3.95 -29.76
N GLU A 109 32.10 -3.99 -29.85
CA GLU A 109 32.86 -5.05 -30.51
C GLU A 109 33.15 -6.28 -29.62
N GLU A 110 33.12 -6.16 -28.29
CA GLU A 110 33.52 -7.27 -27.39
C GLU A 110 32.35 -8.14 -26.87
N SER A 111 31.09 -7.70 -26.97
CA SER A 111 29.91 -8.43 -26.46
C SER A 111 28.72 -8.48 -27.43
N GLY A 112 29.01 -8.29 -28.73
CA GLY A 112 28.13 -7.67 -29.73
C GLY A 112 26.71 -8.24 -29.95
N MET A 113 26.35 -9.42 -29.44
CA MET A 113 24.99 -9.98 -29.59
C MET A 113 24.08 -9.69 -28.38
N SER A 114 24.56 -9.88 -27.15
CA SER A 114 23.74 -9.68 -25.93
C SER A 114 23.43 -8.21 -25.67
N LYS A 115 24.36 -7.29 -25.97
CA LYS A 115 24.15 -5.84 -25.83
C LYS A 115 23.12 -5.32 -26.83
N LYS A 116 23.18 -5.76 -28.09
CA LYS A 116 22.21 -5.38 -29.13
C LYS A 116 20.80 -5.85 -28.77
N LYS A 117 20.67 -7.11 -28.33
CA LYS A 117 19.40 -7.68 -27.85
C LYS A 117 18.84 -6.91 -26.66
N LEU A 118 19.66 -6.54 -25.68
CA LEU A 118 19.21 -5.75 -24.53
C LEU A 118 18.70 -4.36 -24.96
N ILE A 119 19.41 -3.68 -25.87
CA ILE A 119 18.96 -2.39 -26.43
C ILE A 119 17.64 -2.55 -27.19
N GLU A 120 17.48 -3.63 -27.95
CA GLU A 120 16.22 -3.94 -28.63
C GLU A 120 15.08 -4.17 -27.64
N SER A 121 15.30 -4.95 -26.58
CA SER A 121 14.29 -5.16 -25.52
C SER A 121 13.93 -3.87 -24.80
N LEU A 122 14.91 -3.00 -24.48
CA LEU A 122 14.63 -1.68 -23.89
C LEU A 122 13.83 -0.76 -24.81
N LYS A 123 14.10 -0.78 -26.13
CA LYS A 123 13.30 -0.04 -27.12
C LYS A 123 11.88 -0.59 -27.22
N LYS A 124 11.69 -1.91 -27.25
CA LYS A 124 10.36 -2.54 -27.21
C LYS A 124 9.57 -2.10 -25.97
N ILE A 125 10.22 -2.05 -24.81
CA ILE A 125 9.59 -1.55 -23.57
C ILE A 125 9.19 -0.08 -23.76
N GLU A 126 10.07 0.75 -24.30
CA GLU A 126 9.79 2.17 -24.52
C GLU A 126 8.62 2.42 -25.48
N ASP A 127 8.59 1.70 -26.61
CA ASP A 127 7.55 1.79 -27.63
C ASP A 127 6.18 1.39 -27.05
N ASN A 128 6.14 0.29 -26.29
CA ASN A 128 4.92 -0.15 -25.62
C ASN A 128 4.41 0.86 -24.59
N ILE A 129 5.31 1.51 -23.84
CA ILE A 129 4.94 2.59 -22.90
C ILE A 129 4.40 3.82 -23.65
N ASN A 130 5.02 4.19 -24.77
CA ASN A 130 4.56 5.30 -25.60
C ASN A 130 3.18 5.02 -26.21
N GLU A 131 2.92 3.78 -26.67
CA GLU A 131 1.60 3.41 -27.16
C GLU A 131 0.55 3.44 -26.04
N ALA A 132 0.90 2.99 -24.84
CA ALA A 132 0.03 3.06 -23.68
C ALA A 132 -0.28 4.52 -23.27
N HIS A 133 0.70 5.43 -23.39
CA HIS A 133 0.51 6.87 -23.19
C HIS A 133 -0.50 7.45 -24.20
N GLN A 134 -0.43 7.07 -25.48
CA GLN A 134 -1.39 7.53 -26.49
C GLN A 134 -2.81 7.07 -26.20
N ILE A 135 -2.98 5.87 -25.62
CA ILE A 135 -4.29 5.37 -25.19
C ILE A 135 -4.80 6.19 -24.00
N LEU A 136 -3.93 6.51 -23.03
CA LEU A 136 -4.28 7.40 -21.91
C LEU A 136 -4.72 8.79 -22.39
N ASP A 137 -4.03 9.39 -23.35
CA ASP A 137 -4.42 10.69 -23.89
C ASP A 137 -5.80 10.64 -24.55
N LYS A 138 -6.11 9.56 -25.27
CA LYS A 138 -7.44 9.34 -25.86
C LYS A 138 -8.53 9.19 -24.80
N LEU A 139 -8.23 8.54 -23.68
CA LEU A 139 -9.15 8.41 -22.54
C LEU A 139 -9.42 9.78 -21.90
N ASN A 140 -8.37 10.58 -21.69
CA ASN A 140 -8.50 11.94 -21.15
C ASN A 140 -9.30 12.87 -22.07
N LEU A 141 -9.15 12.73 -23.39
CA LEU A 141 -9.93 13.47 -24.39
C LEU A 141 -11.40 13.03 -24.45
N SER A 142 -11.67 11.73 -24.25
CA SER A 142 -13.05 11.21 -24.20
C SER A 142 -13.82 11.66 -22.95
N SER A 143 -13.11 11.94 -21.85
CA SER A 143 -13.71 12.46 -20.61
C SER A 143 -14.21 13.91 -20.72
N ILE A 144 -13.78 14.67 -21.73
CA ILE A 144 -14.24 16.05 -21.96
C ILE A 144 -15.53 16.08 -22.79
N ASN A 145 -15.84 15.00 -23.52
CA ASN A 145 -16.90 15.02 -24.54
C ASN A 145 -18.14 14.16 -24.21
N ASP A 146 -18.14 13.41 -23.11
CA ASP A 146 -19.28 12.56 -22.74
C ASP A 146 -19.86 12.97 -21.37
N GLY A 147 -20.77 13.94 -21.42
CA GLY A 147 -21.61 14.30 -20.29
C GLY A 147 -22.56 13.15 -19.95
N ASN A 148 -22.62 12.80 -18.67
CA ASN A 148 -23.51 11.79 -18.08
C ASN A 148 -23.24 10.33 -18.46
N ARG A 149 -22.25 9.73 -17.78
CA ARG A 149 -22.33 8.36 -17.22
C ARG A 149 -21.22 8.15 -16.20
N ARG A 150 -21.44 8.61 -14.96
CA ARG A 150 -20.67 8.13 -13.80
C ARG A 150 -21.09 6.70 -13.51
N HIS A 151 -20.52 5.74 -14.23
CA HIS A 151 -20.51 4.36 -13.77
C HIS A 151 -19.37 4.25 -12.76
N VAL A 152 -19.70 4.47 -11.48
CA VAL A 152 -18.83 4.11 -10.36
C VAL A 152 -18.71 2.59 -10.42
N MET A 153 -17.64 2.08 -11.04
CA MET A 153 -17.25 0.69 -10.85
C MET A 153 -16.40 0.63 -9.60
N ASP A 154 -16.98 -0.02 -8.60
CA ASP A 154 -16.45 -0.24 -7.27
C ASP A 154 -15.19 -1.11 -7.33
N VAL A 155 -14.02 -0.48 -7.25
CA VAL A 155 -12.74 -1.17 -6.98
C VAL A 155 -12.48 -1.27 -5.47
N ASN A 156 -13.43 -0.82 -4.63
CA ASN A 156 -13.33 -0.99 -3.19
C ASN A 156 -13.72 -2.42 -2.87
N ARG A 157 -12.75 -3.31 -2.76
CA ARG A 157 -12.94 -4.50 -1.94
C ARG A 157 -12.78 -4.01 -0.49
N PRO A 158 -13.85 -3.84 0.30
CA PRO A 158 -13.71 -3.44 1.70
C PRO A 158 -12.83 -4.48 2.39
N THR A 159 -11.71 -4.06 2.98
CA THR A 159 -10.92 -4.92 3.84
C THR A 159 -11.74 -5.17 5.10
N THR A 160 -12.30 -6.36 5.23
CA THR A 160 -12.98 -6.75 6.47
C THR A 160 -11.94 -6.96 7.57
N ALA A 161 -12.36 -6.82 8.82
CA ALA A 161 -11.52 -7.13 9.99
C ALA A 161 -11.22 -8.64 10.16
N VAL A 162 -11.45 -9.45 9.12
CA VAL A 162 -11.21 -10.89 9.15
C VAL A 162 -9.71 -11.14 9.29
N SER A 163 -9.35 -11.94 10.29
CA SER A 163 -7.97 -12.31 10.53
C SER A 163 -7.44 -13.15 9.35
N PRO A 164 -6.21 -12.87 8.86
CA PRO A 164 -5.58 -13.70 7.83
C PRO A 164 -5.36 -15.13 8.35
N GLN A 165 -5.45 -16.15 7.47
CA GLN A 165 -5.26 -17.55 7.87
C GLN A 165 -3.86 -17.83 8.43
N LYS A 166 -2.82 -17.19 7.87
CA LYS A 166 -1.44 -17.32 8.34
C LYS A 166 -0.65 -16.06 8.00
N VAL A 167 0.13 -15.56 8.95
CA VAL A 167 1.00 -14.41 8.77
C VAL A 167 2.40 -14.76 9.25
N PHE A 168 3.42 -14.39 8.47
CA PHE A 168 4.81 -14.73 8.73
C PHE A 168 5.63 -13.48 9.06
N GLY A 169 6.52 -13.59 10.04
CA GLY A 169 7.53 -12.56 10.34
C GLY A 169 6.98 -11.23 10.86
N ARG A 170 5.73 -11.18 11.34
CA ARG A 170 5.07 -9.95 11.82
C ARG A 170 4.76 -9.93 13.31
N ASP A 171 5.14 -10.96 14.07
CA ASP A 171 4.86 -11.03 15.50
C ASP A 171 5.51 -9.89 16.28
N ASN A 172 6.79 -9.61 16.04
CA ASN A 172 7.50 -8.52 16.71
C ASN A 172 6.88 -7.14 16.39
N ASP A 173 6.46 -6.93 15.14
CA ASP A 173 5.79 -5.68 14.72
C ASP A 173 4.43 -5.55 15.43
N ARG A 174 3.65 -6.64 15.49
CA ARG A 174 2.36 -6.70 16.19
C ARG A 174 2.56 -6.36 17.66
N ASP A 175 3.44 -7.08 18.35
CA ASP A 175 3.65 -6.95 19.79
C ASP A 175 4.14 -5.55 20.17
N LYS A 176 5.00 -4.96 19.34
CA LYS A 176 5.41 -3.57 19.50
C LYS A 176 4.23 -2.59 19.42
N ILE A 177 3.32 -2.78 18.46
CA ILE A 177 2.12 -1.95 18.35
C ILE A 177 1.22 -2.16 19.57
N ILE A 178 1.04 -3.40 20.04
CA ILE A 178 0.27 -3.69 21.27
C ILE A 178 0.86 -2.92 22.45
N VAL A 179 2.17 -2.96 22.66
CA VAL A 179 2.81 -2.18 23.74
C VAL A 179 2.47 -0.68 23.62
N MET A 180 2.60 -0.09 22.42
CA MET A 180 2.28 1.32 22.18
C MET A 180 0.78 1.66 22.39
N LEU A 181 -0.11 0.70 22.13
CA LEU A 181 -1.54 0.85 22.37
C LEU A 181 -1.88 0.90 23.86
N HIS A 182 -1.14 0.16 24.69
CA HIS A 182 -1.38 0.06 26.13
C HIS A 182 -0.54 1.04 26.98
N GLU A 183 0.36 1.80 26.36
CA GLU A 183 1.15 2.85 27.03
C GLU A 183 0.24 3.92 27.64
N ASN A 184 0.27 4.01 28.98
CA ASN A 184 -0.48 5.00 29.75
C ASN A 184 0.08 6.41 29.53
N GLU A 185 -0.80 7.35 29.20
CA GLU A 185 -0.47 8.78 29.07
C GLU A 185 -0.30 9.50 30.42
N GLY A 186 -0.08 8.75 31.50
CA GLY A 186 -0.12 9.21 32.89
C GLY A 186 1.03 10.13 33.33
N GLY A 187 1.98 10.45 32.44
CA GLY A 187 3.10 11.35 32.74
C GLY A 187 2.83 12.84 32.47
N VAL A 188 1.74 13.18 31.77
CA VAL A 188 1.43 14.59 31.47
C VAL A 188 0.41 15.08 32.49
N GLN A 189 0.88 15.90 33.43
CA GLN A 189 0.05 16.68 34.34
C GLN A 189 -1.09 17.37 33.57
N PRO A 190 -2.28 17.54 34.18
CA PRO A 190 -3.38 18.27 33.57
C PRO A 190 -3.07 19.77 33.59
N SER A 191 -2.15 20.18 32.74
CA SER A 191 -1.73 21.58 32.61
C SER A 191 -1.81 21.97 31.15
N THR A 192 -2.95 21.72 30.52
CA THR A 192 -3.50 22.46 29.37
C THR A 192 -4.80 21.77 28.95
N SER A 193 -5.90 22.53 28.92
CA SER A 193 -7.27 22.09 28.64
C SER A 193 -7.52 21.58 27.21
N ASN A 194 -6.47 21.30 26.41
CA ASN A 194 -6.55 21.07 24.96
C ASN A 194 -5.99 19.72 24.48
N SER A 195 -5.59 18.80 25.36
CA SER A 195 -5.16 17.47 24.91
C SER A 195 -6.37 16.65 24.47
N LEU A 196 -6.36 16.19 23.21
CA LEU A 196 -7.32 15.20 22.71
C LEU A 196 -7.29 13.93 23.57
N CYS A 197 -8.42 13.22 23.63
CA CYS A 197 -8.56 11.97 24.38
C CYS A 197 -7.87 10.78 23.69
N PHE A 198 -7.43 10.94 22.45
CA PHE A 198 -6.79 9.91 21.65
C PHE A 198 -5.42 10.31 21.10
N SER A 199 -4.60 9.29 20.81
CA SER A 199 -3.35 9.40 20.06
C SER A 199 -3.36 8.47 18.85
N VAL A 200 -2.58 8.79 17.82
CA VAL A 200 -2.57 8.07 16.55
C VAL A 200 -1.26 7.29 16.37
N ILE A 201 -1.36 6.05 15.90
CA ILE A 201 -0.22 5.23 15.47
C ILE A 201 -0.42 4.95 13.98
N GLY A 202 0.51 5.41 13.15
CA GLY A 202 0.43 5.27 11.70
C GLY A 202 1.42 4.23 11.18
N ILE A 203 0.92 3.09 10.71
CA ILE A 203 1.68 2.09 9.97
C ILE A 203 1.82 2.57 8.53
N HIS A 204 3.04 2.80 8.07
CA HIS A 204 3.27 3.29 6.71
C HIS A 204 4.32 2.48 5.94
N GLY A 205 4.15 2.43 4.62
CA GLY A 205 5.07 1.74 3.71
C GLY A 205 4.46 1.43 2.35
N VAL A 206 5.28 0.94 1.43
CA VAL A 206 4.91 0.69 0.03
C VAL A 206 3.70 -0.25 -0.12
N GLY A 207 3.04 -0.22 -1.27
CA GLY A 207 1.96 -1.16 -1.60
C GLY A 207 2.43 -2.61 -1.47
N GLY A 208 1.55 -3.52 -1.02
CA GLY A 208 1.88 -4.94 -0.88
C GLY A 208 2.74 -5.34 0.33
N SER A 209 3.19 -4.41 1.16
CA SER A 209 4.04 -4.69 2.34
C SER A 209 3.36 -5.39 3.53
N GLY A 210 2.03 -5.59 3.48
CA GLY A 210 1.27 -6.25 4.55
C GLY A 210 0.80 -5.32 5.68
N LYS A 211 0.63 -4.02 5.44
CA LYS A 211 0.14 -3.05 6.46
C LYS A 211 -1.23 -3.41 7.03
N SER A 212 -2.22 -3.63 6.15
CA SER A 212 -3.57 -4.00 6.54
C SER A 212 -3.58 -5.36 7.26
N THR A 213 -2.75 -6.30 6.81
CA THR A 213 -2.53 -7.60 7.46
C THR A 213 -2.00 -7.43 8.89
N LEU A 214 -1.00 -6.57 9.10
CA LEU A 214 -0.47 -6.28 10.43
C LEU A 214 -1.52 -5.61 11.33
N ALA A 215 -2.29 -4.66 10.79
CA ALA A 215 -3.39 -4.04 11.52
C ALA A 215 -4.49 -5.05 11.88
N GLN A 216 -4.82 -6.01 11.01
CA GLN A 216 -5.77 -7.09 11.30
C GLN A 216 -5.29 -7.98 12.45
N LEU A 217 -3.98 -8.29 12.52
CA LEU A 217 -3.41 -9.05 13.63
C LEU A 217 -3.56 -8.30 14.96
N VAL A 218 -3.30 -6.99 14.95
CA VAL A 218 -3.48 -6.12 16.13
C VAL A 218 -4.95 -6.04 16.53
N TYR A 219 -5.85 -5.83 15.56
CA TYR A 219 -7.30 -5.79 15.80
C TYR A 219 -7.82 -7.09 16.42
N ALA A 220 -7.43 -8.23 15.86
CA ALA A 220 -7.83 -9.54 16.37
C ALA A 220 -7.31 -9.82 17.79
N HIS A 221 -6.09 -9.35 18.11
CA HIS A 221 -5.54 -9.42 19.46
C HIS A 221 -6.40 -8.62 20.46
N GLU A 222 -6.70 -7.36 20.15
CA GLU A 222 -7.44 -6.47 21.06
C GLU A 222 -8.91 -6.86 21.20
N GLU A 223 -9.56 -7.33 20.13
CA GLU A 223 -10.92 -7.88 20.22
C GLU A 223 -10.96 -9.14 21.09
N LYS A 224 -9.93 -9.98 21.00
CA LYS A 224 -9.81 -11.16 21.87
C LYS A 224 -9.59 -10.75 23.33
N ASP A 225 -8.66 -9.82 23.60
CA ASP A 225 -8.41 -9.31 24.95
C ASP A 225 -9.69 -8.74 25.57
N LYS A 226 -10.41 -7.90 24.84
CA LYS A 226 -11.69 -7.35 25.29
C LYS A 226 -12.73 -8.44 25.61
N LYS A 227 -12.78 -9.52 24.83
CA LYS A 227 -13.75 -10.62 25.04
C LYS A 227 -13.37 -11.49 26.24
N ASP A 228 -12.09 -11.81 26.38
CA ASP A 228 -11.59 -12.75 27.38
C ASP A 228 -11.37 -12.06 28.74
N ASN A 229 -11.07 -10.76 28.75
CA ASN A 229 -10.84 -9.96 29.95
C ASN A 229 -11.91 -8.86 30.12
N LYS A 230 -12.77 -8.99 31.13
CA LYS A 230 -13.80 -7.99 31.45
C LYS A 230 -13.24 -6.62 31.85
N GLU A 231 -11.96 -6.56 32.24
CA GLU A 231 -11.21 -5.32 32.52
C GLU A 231 -10.19 -5.02 31.41
N GLY A 232 -10.44 -5.50 30.18
CA GLY A 232 -9.60 -5.23 29.01
C GLY A 232 -9.37 -3.73 28.80
N HIS A 233 -8.28 -3.38 28.12
CA HIS A 233 -7.85 -1.99 28.05
C HIS A 233 -8.85 -1.09 27.31
N PHE A 234 -9.47 -1.60 26.25
CA PHE A 234 -10.42 -0.87 25.41
C PHE A 234 -11.87 -1.36 25.61
N ASP A 235 -12.78 -0.41 25.81
CA ASP A 235 -14.22 -0.65 25.86
C ASP A 235 -14.79 -0.94 24.44
N LEU A 236 -14.15 -0.41 23.40
CA LEU A 236 -14.55 -0.59 21.99
C LEU A 236 -13.33 -0.85 21.11
N VAL A 237 -13.43 -1.83 20.20
CA VAL A 237 -12.46 -2.02 19.11
C VAL A 237 -13.21 -1.98 17.79
N MET A 238 -12.86 -0.99 16.96
CA MET A 238 -13.57 -0.65 15.73
C MET A 238 -12.62 -0.73 14.54
N TRP A 239 -13.15 -1.13 13.39
CA TRP A 239 -12.43 -1.17 12.12
C TRP A 239 -13.26 -0.48 11.06
N VAL A 240 -12.63 0.41 10.32
CA VAL A 240 -13.24 1.18 9.24
C VAL A 240 -12.25 1.23 8.08
N HIS A 241 -12.72 0.90 6.87
CA HIS A 241 -11.92 1.06 5.66
C HIS A 241 -12.14 2.46 5.04
N VAL A 242 -11.07 3.22 4.84
CA VAL A 242 -11.12 4.56 4.24
C VAL A 242 -10.76 4.46 2.77
N SER A 243 -11.77 4.42 1.90
CA SER A 243 -11.57 4.40 0.46
C SER A 243 -10.91 5.69 -0.06
N GLN A 244 -10.34 5.64 -1.27
CA GLN A 244 -9.72 6.82 -1.90
C GLN A 244 -10.71 7.97 -2.14
N SER A 245 -11.98 7.64 -2.39
CA SER A 245 -13.09 8.59 -2.53
C SER A 245 -14.12 8.30 -1.43
N PHE A 246 -13.74 8.56 -0.18
CA PHE A 246 -14.66 8.43 0.94
C PHE A 246 -15.54 9.67 1.07
N SER A 247 -16.73 9.50 1.67
CA SER A 247 -17.50 10.62 2.20
C SER A 247 -17.51 10.51 3.73
N VAL A 248 -17.40 11.64 4.43
CA VAL A 248 -17.48 11.67 5.91
C VAL A 248 -18.75 10.97 6.40
N GLY A 249 -19.86 11.13 5.67
CA GLY A 249 -21.13 10.49 6.01
C GLY A 249 -21.11 8.97 5.92
N ASP A 250 -20.45 8.38 4.93
CA ASP A 250 -20.38 6.93 4.80
C ASP A 250 -19.46 6.32 5.86
N ILE A 251 -18.33 6.97 6.16
CA ILE A 251 -17.47 6.54 7.27
C ILE A 251 -18.19 6.66 8.61
N PHE A 252 -18.99 7.71 8.83
CA PHE A 252 -19.76 7.84 10.06
C PHE A 252 -20.81 6.72 10.21
N LYS A 253 -21.42 6.26 9.12
CA LYS A 253 -22.32 5.10 9.17
C LYS A 253 -21.56 3.83 9.54
N GLU A 254 -20.42 3.57 8.90
CA GLU A 254 -19.58 2.40 9.22
C GLU A 254 -19.09 2.43 10.67
N LEU A 255 -18.67 3.61 11.15
CA LEU A 255 -18.28 3.83 12.53
C LEU A 255 -19.45 3.61 13.50
N TYR A 256 -20.68 3.98 13.11
CA TYR A 256 -21.87 3.76 13.94
C TYR A 256 -22.13 2.27 14.13
N GLU A 257 -22.04 1.51 13.04
CA GLU A 257 -22.19 0.06 13.05
C GLU A 257 -21.08 -0.59 13.88
N ALA A 258 -19.84 -0.13 13.71
CA ALA A 258 -18.69 -0.59 14.47
C ALA A 258 -18.79 -0.27 15.98
N ALA A 259 -19.32 0.89 16.36
CA ALA A 259 -19.48 1.31 17.75
C ALA A 259 -20.70 0.69 18.46
N SER A 260 -21.55 -0.05 17.72
CA SER A 260 -22.79 -0.60 18.26
C SER A 260 -22.60 -2.01 18.83
N GLU A 261 -23.15 -2.22 20.03
CA GLU A 261 -23.18 -3.51 20.71
C GLU A 261 -24.59 -3.78 21.25
N PRO A 262 -25.32 -4.79 20.73
CA PRO A 262 -24.94 -5.67 19.62
C PRO A 262 -24.74 -4.91 18.29
N LYS A 263 -24.02 -5.53 17.34
CA LYS A 263 -23.79 -4.95 16.01
C LYS A 263 -25.12 -4.80 15.29
N VAL A 264 -25.45 -3.58 14.89
CA VAL A 264 -26.69 -3.24 14.19
C VAL A 264 -26.37 -2.29 13.05
N ALA A 265 -27.15 -2.39 11.98
CA ALA A 265 -27.06 -1.47 10.85
C ALA A 265 -27.33 -0.02 11.30
N CYS A 266 -26.67 0.93 10.65
CA CYS A 266 -26.89 2.34 10.92
C CYS A 266 -28.32 2.74 10.52
N PRO A 267 -29.14 3.31 11.43
CA PRO A 267 -30.46 3.79 11.05
C PRO A 267 -30.35 4.99 10.10
N GLN A 268 -31.44 5.30 9.40
CA GLN A 268 -31.47 6.45 8.51
C GLN A 268 -31.52 7.75 9.34
N PHE A 269 -30.51 8.60 9.18
CA PHE A 269 -30.47 9.92 9.80
C PHE A 269 -30.86 11.01 8.79
N HIS A 270 -31.58 12.04 9.28
CA HIS A 270 -32.04 13.15 8.45
C HIS A 270 -30.91 14.08 7.97
N ASN A 271 -29.79 14.13 8.69
CA ASN A 271 -28.60 14.89 8.32
C ASN A 271 -27.36 14.36 9.05
N LEU A 272 -26.18 14.75 8.56
CA LEU A 272 -24.88 14.31 9.07
C LEU A 272 -24.64 14.71 10.54
N ASN A 273 -25.09 15.90 10.95
CA ASN A 273 -24.93 16.39 12.32
C ASN A 273 -25.68 15.53 13.34
N THR A 274 -26.86 15.00 12.99
CA THR A 274 -27.59 14.07 13.86
C THR A 274 -26.83 12.75 14.01
N LEU A 275 -26.27 12.21 12.92
CA LEU A 275 -25.44 11.00 12.97
C LEU A 275 -24.17 11.22 13.81
N GLU A 276 -23.50 12.37 13.64
CA GLU A 276 -22.32 12.76 14.41
C GLU A 276 -22.61 12.83 15.91
N LYS A 277 -23.70 13.49 16.32
CA LYS A 277 -24.10 13.56 17.75
C LYS A 277 -24.41 12.19 18.35
N GLU A 278 -24.97 11.29 17.56
CA GLU A 278 -25.28 9.95 18.02
C GLU A 278 -24.01 9.08 18.13
N LEU A 279 -23.04 9.27 17.23
CA LEU A 279 -21.69 8.70 17.35
C LEU A 279 -20.98 9.22 18.61
N GLU A 280 -21.00 10.54 18.82
CA GLU A 280 -20.48 11.18 20.03
C GLU A 280 -21.05 10.53 21.29
N ARG A 281 -22.38 10.36 21.35
CA ARG A 281 -23.07 9.72 22.48
C ARG A 281 -22.66 8.26 22.68
N LYS A 282 -22.40 7.51 21.60
CA LYS A 282 -21.95 6.10 21.68
C LYS A 282 -20.52 5.97 22.18
N LEU A 283 -19.66 6.93 21.85
CA LEU A 283 -18.25 6.97 22.21
C LEU A 283 -18.00 7.64 23.57
N ASP A 284 -18.95 8.45 24.03
CA ASP A 284 -18.84 9.20 25.29
C ASP A 284 -18.47 8.29 26.46
N GLY A 285 -17.40 8.67 27.17
CA GLY A 285 -16.88 7.93 28.32
C GLY A 285 -16.23 6.57 28.01
N LYS A 286 -16.17 6.13 26.74
CA LYS A 286 -15.55 4.85 26.34
C LYS A 286 -14.13 5.05 25.83
N ARG A 287 -13.21 4.19 26.27
CA ARG A 287 -11.87 4.10 25.70
C ARG A 287 -11.94 3.20 24.48
N PHE A 288 -11.61 3.72 23.31
CA PHE A 288 -11.70 2.96 22.07
C PHE A 288 -10.33 2.75 21.41
N LEU A 289 -10.21 1.65 20.67
CA LEU A 289 -9.29 1.49 19.57
C LEU A 289 -10.07 1.59 18.26
N LEU A 290 -9.66 2.49 17.37
CA LEU A 290 -10.20 2.59 16.00
C LEU A 290 -9.10 2.31 15.00
N VAL A 291 -9.31 1.31 14.13
CA VAL A 291 -8.47 1.10 12.96
C VAL A 291 -9.08 1.82 11.76
N LEU A 292 -8.31 2.73 11.16
CA LEU A 292 -8.60 3.38 9.88
C LEU A 292 -7.67 2.76 8.82
N ASP A 293 -8.21 1.86 8.00
CA ASP A 293 -7.43 1.12 7.00
C ASP A 293 -7.38 1.85 5.65
N ASP A 294 -6.18 1.89 5.06
CA ASP A 294 -5.81 2.47 3.77
C ASP A 294 -6.10 3.97 3.64
N VAL A 295 -5.71 4.79 4.62
CA VAL A 295 -5.91 6.24 4.58
C VAL A 295 -5.01 6.91 3.53
N TRP A 296 -5.63 7.65 2.61
CA TRP A 296 -4.99 8.42 1.55
C TRP A 296 -5.01 9.93 1.84
N CYS A 297 -3.92 10.64 1.53
CA CYS A 297 -3.92 12.10 1.39
C CYS A 297 -3.56 12.48 -0.04
N ASN A 298 -4.46 13.21 -0.70
CA ASN A 298 -4.14 13.96 -1.91
C ASN A 298 -3.82 15.40 -1.51
N LYS A 299 -2.59 15.85 -1.74
CA LYS A 299 -2.20 17.25 -1.48
C LYS A 299 -2.88 18.23 -2.45
N ASP A 300 -3.29 17.76 -3.62
CA ASP A 300 -3.91 18.59 -4.66
C ASP A 300 -5.40 18.88 -4.39
N VAL A 301 -6.00 18.16 -3.44
CA VAL A 301 -7.38 18.35 -3.00
C VAL A 301 -7.29 18.64 -1.52
N GLY A 302 -7.21 19.91 -1.11
CA GLY A 302 -7.09 20.32 0.29
C GLY A 302 -8.08 19.56 1.19
N ASN A 303 -7.63 18.46 1.79
CA ASN A 303 -8.53 17.40 2.24
C ASN A 303 -9.02 17.72 3.65
N GLU A 304 -9.88 18.74 3.77
CA GLU A 304 -10.53 19.15 5.01
C GLU A 304 -11.43 18.06 5.61
N GLU A 305 -11.66 16.96 4.90
CA GLU A 305 -12.52 15.86 5.35
C GLU A 305 -11.84 14.95 6.38
N LEU A 306 -10.53 14.78 6.31
CA LEU A 306 -9.82 13.89 7.23
C LEU A 306 -9.87 14.38 8.70
N PRO A 307 -9.68 15.68 8.99
CA PRO A 307 -9.95 16.20 10.34
C PRO A 307 -11.42 16.09 10.77
N LYS A 308 -12.37 16.23 9.83
CA LYS A 308 -13.81 16.08 10.10
C LYS A 308 -14.16 14.64 10.48
N LEU A 309 -13.45 13.66 9.92
CA LEU A 309 -13.58 12.25 10.29
C LEU A 309 -13.40 11.99 11.79
N LEU A 310 -12.50 12.75 12.41
CA LEU A 310 -12.11 12.57 13.80
C LEU A 310 -13.01 13.34 14.78
N SER A 311 -13.99 14.11 14.31
CA SER A 311 -14.81 14.97 15.18
C SER A 311 -15.59 14.19 16.25
N PRO A 312 -16.33 13.09 15.95
CA PRO A 312 -17.08 12.38 16.98
C PRO A 312 -16.18 11.68 18.01
N LEU A 313 -14.94 11.36 17.61
CA LEU A 313 -13.97 10.66 18.44
C LEU A 313 -13.52 11.47 19.66
N LYS A 314 -13.67 12.80 19.61
CA LYS A 314 -13.25 13.73 20.68
C LYS A 314 -14.01 13.54 21.99
N LYS A 315 -15.17 12.88 21.97
CA LYS A 315 -15.97 12.54 23.17
C LYS A 315 -15.50 11.27 23.87
N GLY A 316 -14.57 10.52 23.29
CA GLY A 316 -14.03 9.31 23.92
C GLY A 316 -13.29 9.58 25.23
N LYS A 317 -13.02 8.50 25.96
CA LYS A 317 -12.22 8.51 27.18
C LYS A 317 -10.73 8.65 26.86
N ARG A 318 -10.00 9.35 27.74
CA ARG A 318 -8.54 9.50 27.61
C ARG A 318 -7.83 8.13 27.58
N GLY A 319 -6.83 8.04 26.72
CA GLY A 319 -6.11 6.80 26.42
C GLY A 319 -6.68 6.04 25.23
N SER A 320 -7.68 6.60 24.53
CA SER A 320 -8.15 6.02 23.27
C SER A 320 -7.04 6.06 22.21
N LYS A 321 -7.07 5.14 21.26
CA LYS A 321 -6.04 5.00 20.23
C LYS A 321 -6.66 4.91 18.85
N ILE A 322 -5.98 5.49 17.85
CA ILE A 322 -6.32 5.30 16.44
C ILE A 322 -5.13 4.66 15.76
N LEU A 323 -5.34 3.51 15.13
CA LEU A 323 -4.36 2.84 14.28
C LEU A 323 -4.68 3.17 12.82
N VAL A 324 -3.73 3.76 12.11
CA VAL A 324 -3.90 4.15 10.71
C VAL A 324 -2.97 3.28 9.85
N THR A 325 -3.45 2.72 8.76
CA THR A 325 -2.58 2.18 7.71
C THR A 325 -2.54 3.12 6.52
N THR A 326 -1.36 3.37 5.96
CA THR A 326 -1.22 4.32 4.84
C THR A 326 0.02 4.03 3.99
N ARG A 327 0.06 4.54 2.75
CA ARG A 327 1.22 4.36 1.85
C ARG A 327 2.37 5.32 2.15
N SER A 328 2.13 6.41 2.87
CA SER A 328 3.14 7.44 3.18
C SER A 328 2.92 8.03 4.56
N LYS A 329 3.91 8.77 5.10
CA LYS A 329 3.76 9.45 6.40
C LYS A 329 2.80 10.66 6.35
N PHE A 330 2.50 11.17 5.15
CA PHE A 330 1.84 12.48 4.98
C PHE A 330 0.47 12.59 5.65
N PRO A 331 -0.44 11.60 5.56
CA PRO A 331 -1.77 11.74 6.13
C PRO A 331 -1.80 11.95 7.64
N LEU A 332 -0.77 11.51 8.36
CA LEU A 332 -0.72 11.62 9.82
C LEU A 332 -0.58 13.07 10.28
N SER A 333 0.11 13.90 9.50
CA SER A 333 0.26 15.33 9.78
C SER A 333 -1.00 16.13 9.45
N ASP A 334 -1.82 15.62 8.54
CA ASP A 334 -3.05 16.27 8.06
C ASP A 334 -4.28 15.94 8.91
N LEU A 335 -4.15 15.09 9.94
CA LEU A 335 -5.24 14.74 10.87
C LEU A 335 -5.73 15.92 11.73
N GLY A 336 -4.98 17.02 11.74
CA GLY A 336 -5.36 18.28 12.37
C GLY A 336 -4.44 18.71 13.52
N PRO A 337 -4.52 19.99 13.91
CA PRO A 337 -3.66 20.54 14.95
C PRO A 337 -3.93 19.88 16.30
N GLY A 338 -2.86 19.50 17.01
CA GLY A 338 -2.92 18.90 18.34
C GLY A 338 -3.10 17.37 18.35
N VAL A 339 -3.23 16.71 17.19
CA VAL A 339 -3.24 15.25 17.11
C VAL A 339 -1.82 14.71 17.29
N ARG A 340 -1.57 14.10 18.45
CA ARG A 340 -0.32 13.35 18.70
C ARG A 340 -0.31 12.10 17.83
N HIS A 341 0.71 11.96 17.00
CA HIS A 341 0.87 10.80 16.13
C HIS A 341 2.29 10.23 16.21
N THR A 342 2.39 8.91 16.09
CA THR A 342 3.66 8.19 15.92
C THR A 342 3.63 7.46 14.59
N ALA A 343 4.63 7.69 13.74
CA ALA A 343 4.76 7.00 12.46
C ALA A 343 5.67 5.77 12.61
N MET A 344 5.13 4.59 12.31
CA MET A 344 5.85 3.32 12.32
C MET A 344 6.04 2.82 10.87
N PRO A 345 7.28 2.79 10.35
CA PRO A 345 7.54 2.16 9.06
C PRO A 345 7.33 0.65 9.18
N ILE A 346 6.67 0.06 8.19
CA ILE A 346 6.68 -1.39 8.01
C ILE A 346 7.91 -1.76 7.19
N ASN A 347 8.79 -2.55 7.78
CA ASN A 347 10.01 -3.01 7.12
C ASN A 347 9.71 -4.23 6.24
N GLU A 348 10.64 -4.52 5.35
CA GLU A 348 10.69 -5.79 4.62
C GLU A 348 10.74 -6.95 5.61
N VAL A 349 10.05 -8.04 5.25
CA VAL A 349 10.09 -9.27 6.03
C VAL A 349 11.49 -9.87 5.87
N ASN A 350 12.06 -10.41 6.95
CA ASN A 350 13.38 -11.05 6.86
C ASN A 350 13.36 -12.27 5.93
N ASP A 351 14.53 -12.64 5.39
CA ASP A 351 14.67 -13.71 4.39
C ASP A 351 14.06 -15.05 4.84
N THR A 352 14.15 -15.36 6.14
CA THR A 352 13.62 -16.62 6.68
C THR A 352 12.10 -16.64 6.62
N ALA A 353 11.44 -15.59 7.13
CA ALA A 353 9.99 -15.47 7.10
C ALA A 353 9.45 -15.26 5.68
N PHE A 354 10.22 -14.62 4.79
CA PHE A 354 9.89 -14.53 3.38
C PHE A 354 9.95 -15.89 2.70
N PHE A 355 10.99 -16.69 2.97
CA PHE A 355 11.10 -18.05 2.47
C PHE A 355 9.96 -18.93 2.98
N GLU A 356 9.61 -18.85 4.27
CA GLU A 356 8.48 -19.60 4.83
C GLU A 356 7.14 -19.20 4.19
N LEU A 357 6.90 -17.91 3.99
CA LEU A 357 5.74 -17.39 3.28
C LEU A 357 5.69 -17.97 1.85
N PHE A 358 6.82 -17.93 1.14
CA PHE A 358 6.93 -18.48 -0.20
C PHE A 358 6.63 -19.98 -0.22
N MET A 359 7.27 -20.76 0.67
CA MET A 359 7.09 -22.22 0.74
C MET A 359 5.65 -22.61 1.08
N HIS A 360 5.00 -21.85 1.98
CA HIS A 360 3.60 -22.07 2.33
C HIS A 360 2.70 -21.96 1.08
N TYR A 361 2.80 -20.89 0.31
CA TYR A 361 1.97 -20.72 -0.89
C TYR A 361 2.43 -21.56 -2.09
N ALA A 362 3.73 -21.84 -2.23
CA ALA A 362 4.28 -22.61 -3.34
C ALA A 362 4.02 -24.12 -3.22
N LEU A 363 3.89 -24.64 -1.99
CA LEU A 363 3.68 -26.08 -1.76
C LEU A 363 2.24 -26.46 -1.41
N GLU A 364 1.41 -25.53 -0.93
CA GLU A 364 0.02 -25.86 -0.51
C GLU A 364 -0.99 -25.93 -1.68
N GLU A 365 -0.63 -25.65 -2.93
CA GLU A 365 -1.51 -25.92 -4.10
C GLU A 365 -1.67 -27.42 -4.47
N GLY A 366 -1.23 -28.35 -3.60
CA GLY A 366 -1.23 -29.80 -3.86
C GLY A 366 -2.11 -30.68 -2.96
N GLN A 367 -2.91 -30.10 -2.06
CA GLN A 367 -3.80 -30.87 -1.18
C GLN A 367 -5.19 -30.25 -1.11
N ASP A 368 -6.00 -30.51 -2.15
CA ASP A 368 -7.46 -30.54 -2.09
C ASP A 368 -7.98 -31.74 -2.90
#